data_AF-A0A803PR43-F1
#
_entry.id   AF-A0A803PR43-F1
#
_cell.length_a   1.000
_cell.length_b   1.000
_cell.length_c   1.000
_cell.angle_alpha   90.00
_cell.angle_beta   90.00
_cell.angle_gamma   90.00
#
_symmetry.space_group_name_H-M   'P 1'
#
loop_
_entity.id
_entity.type
_entity.pdbx_description
1 polymer ?
#
loop_
_entity_poly.entity_id
_entity_poly.type
_entity_poly.pdbx_seq_one_letter_code
_entity_poly.pdbx_strand_id
1 'polypeptide(L)'
;MDTGWLNVCPNGGVRNFPIVASDHGPIILDTLTKKGKGSRIFRFYEAWLREQSCSEVIKETWEKNLNRGGADNLTLLLKNTKHALQGWRKQGFGDVDAKLRILEDRLMWIQSQKDFEPWKNEELLVRQKITEEWKRSKLIWKQQSWELWLMHGDRNSKFFHASTMVRRKRNHIWALHDKDGRRKEHEREKGYILMDFFSNLFNSSNPEVPEALEGLITPTISMEENMSLCAIPSGEEIRKQVFQMHPLKAPGPDGMSRIFFRSSWDTVGDKVIICIQEFFRRGALDPDLNFNYICLIPKVLNVEKVELFRPISLCNFVLKIITRIMLQRLRTIMDKVISPFQSAFIPGRWIADATLLGQEVVSTVRKNESKGGLMAIKMDMHKAYDRIE
;
A
#
# COMPACT_ATOMS: atom_id res chain seq x y z
N MET A 1 3.78 19.68 -16.93
CA MET A 1 2.31 19.78 -17.09
C MET A 1 1.88 21.05 -16.38
N ASP A 2 1.13 21.91 -17.06
CA ASP A 2 0.52 23.08 -16.42
C ASP A 2 -0.52 22.62 -15.37
N THR A 3 -0.36 23.10 -14.14
CA THR A 3 -1.24 22.77 -13.01
C THR A 3 -2.58 23.50 -13.12
N GLY A 4 -2.65 24.62 -13.85
CA GLY A 4 -3.87 25.34 -14.17
C GLY A 4 -4.83 24.50 -15.00
N TRP A 5 -4.36 23.98 -16.13
CA TRP A 5 -5.13 23.08 -16.99
C TRP A 5 -5.63 21.81 -16.27
N LEU A 6 -4.79 21.21 -15.44
CA LEU A 6 -5.14 19.99 -14.70
C LEU A 6 -6.29 20.21 -13.70
N ASN A 7 -6.43 21.42 -13.13
CA ASN A 7 -7.55 21.75 -12.26
C ASN A 7 -8.87 21.96 -13.03
N VAL A 8 -8.80 22.46 -14.27
CA VAL A 8 -9.97 22.72 -15.12
C VAL A 8 -10.45 21.44 -15.83
N CYS A 9 -9.52 20.64 -16.34
CA CYS A 9 -9.80 19.39 -17.07
C CYS A 9 -9.10 18.18 -16.43
N PRO A 10 -9.52 17.76 -15.21
CA PRO A 10 -8.85 16.67 -14.47
C PRO A 10 -8.99 15.29 -15.14
N ASN A 11 -9.93 15.15 -16.07
CA ASN A 11 -10.14 13.97 -16.91
C ASN A 11 -9.79 14.24 -18.38
N GLY A 12 -9.01 15.27 -18.68
CA GLY A 12 -8.54 15.56 -20.04
C GLY A 12 -7.57 14.51 -20.56
N GLY A 13 -7.94 13.86 -21.66
CA GLY A 13 -7.14 12.89 -22.40
C GLY A 13 -7.27 13.08 -23.91
N VAL A 14 -6.44 12.36 -24.67
CA VAL A 14 -6.47 12.40 -26.14
C VAL A 14 -6.91 11.04 -26.66
N ARG A 15 -7.84 11.01 -27.61
CA ARG A 15 -8.30 9.80 -28.30
C ARG A 15 -7.94 9.88 -29.78
N ASN A 16 -7.39 8.79 -30.29
CA ASN A 16 -7.14 8.62 -31.72
C ASN A 16 -8.27 7.76 -32.29
N PHE A 17 -9.01 8.30 -33.24
CA PHE A 17 -10.07 7.57 -33.93
C PHE A 17 -9.49 6.75 -35.10
N PRO A 18 -10.15 5.63 -35.46
CA PRO A 18 -9.72 4.82 -36.58
C PRO A 18 -9.72 5.63 -37.87
N ILE A 19 -8.76 5.31 -38.73
CA ILE A 19 -8.63 5.87 -40.06
C ILE A 19 -9.62 5.12 -40.96
N VAL A 20 -10.78 5.72 -41.23
CA VAL A 20 -11.88 5.06 -41.98
C VAL A 20 -11.79 5.35 -43.49
N ALA A 21 -11.45 6.59 -43.87
CA ALA A 21 -11.48 7.02 -45.28
C ALA A 21 -10.40 8.05 -45.67
N SER A 22 -9.53 8.45 -44.73
CA SER A 22 -8.41 9.38 -44.95
C SER A 22 -7.10 8.61 -44.75
N ASP A 23 -5.95 9.22 -45.00
CA ASP A 23 -4.62 8.80 -44.56
C ASP A 23 -4.28 9.27 -43.12
N HIS A 24 -5.18 10.02 -42.49
CA HIS A 24 -5.05 10.53 -41.13
C HIS A 24 -6.24 10.16 -40.24
N GLY A 25 -5.96 9.92 -38.95
CA GLY A 25 -6.95 9.61 -37.92
C GLY A 25 -7.26 10.85 -37.09
N PRO A 26 -8.54 11.16 -36.79
CA PRO A 26 -8.89 12.27 -35.92
C PRO A 26 -8.28 12.09 -34.52
N ILE A 27 -7.58 13.12 -34.06
CA ILE A 27 -7.09 13.23 -32.68
C ILE A 27 -8.04 14.15 -31.93
N ILE A 28 -8.82 13.61 -30.99
CA ILE A 28 -9.80 14.37 -30.21
C ILE A 28 -9.28 14.55 -28.79
N LEU A 29 -9.21 15.81 -28.34
CA LEU A 29 -9.06 16.16 -26.93
C LEU A 29 -10.41 15.92 -26.22
N ASP A 30 -10.49 14.83 -25.47
CA ASP A 30 -11.66 14.49 -24.64
C ASP A 30 -11.45 15.02 -23.22
N THR A 31 -12.17 16.09 -22.87
CA THR A 31 -12.13 16.72 -21.53
C THR A 31 -13.00 15.99 -20.50
N LEU A 32 -13.83 15.03 -20.93
CA LEU A 32 -14.84 14.34 -20.15
C LEU A 32 -14.65 12.81 -20.15
N THR A 33 -13.42 12.31 -20.30
CA THR A 33 -13.19 10.85 -20.34
C THR A 33 -13.91 10.18 -19.16
N LYS A 34 -14.92 9.37 -19.48
CA LYS A 34 -15.80 8.73 -18.50
C LYS A 34 -14.99 7.73 -17.68
N LYS A 35 -14.61 8.11 -16.46
CA LYS A 35 -14.12 7.15 -15.47
C LYS A 35 -15.30 6.31 -14.99
N GLY A 36 -15.22 4.99 -15.14
CA GLY A 36 -16.14 4.09 -14.45
C GLY A 36 -16.15 4.38 -12.95
N LYS A 37 -17.32 4.40 -12.32
CA LYS A 37 -17.43 4.49 -10.86
C LYS A 37 -17.00 3.15 -10.25
N GLY A 38 -15.70 2.96 -10.07
CA GLY A 38 -15.18 1.84 -9.28
C GLY A 38 -15.56 1.96 -7.81
N SER A 39 -15.59 0.83 -7.10
CA SER A 39 -15.79 0.80 -5.65
C SER A 39 -14.67 1.60 -4.95
N ARG A 40 -15.04 2.52 -4.05
CA ARG A 40 -14.06 3.24 -3.23
C ARG A 40 -13.55 2.32 -2.13
N ILE A 41 -12.26 2.03 -2.18
CA ILE A 41 -11.58 1.25 -1.14
C ILE A 41 -11.59 2.04 0.17
N PHE A 42 -12.07 1.40 1.24
CA PHE A 42 -12.03 1.96 2.59
C PHE A 42 -10.59 2.11 3.07
N ARG A 43 -10.30 3.23 3.75
CA ARG A 43 -9.02 3.48 4.42
C ARG A 43 -9.29 4.27 5.69
N PHE A 44 -8.66 3.86 6.77
CA PHE A 44 -8.65 4.62 8.02
C PHE A 44 -7.81 5.90 7.87
N TYR A 45 -8.37 7.05 8.22
CA TYR A 45 -7.66 8.33 8.18
C TYR A 45 -7.22 8.77 9.57
N GLU A 46 -5.99 9.26 9.69
CA GLU A 46 -5.45 9.83 10.93
C GLU A 46 -6.29 11.02 11.41
N ALA A 47 -6.88 11.77 10.48
CA ALA A 47 -7.81 12.86 10.80
C ALA A 47 -8.99 12.43 11.66
N TRP A 48 -9.42 11.16 11.60
CA TRP A 48 -10.53 10.65 12.39
C TRP A 48 -10.18 10.55 13.87
N LEU A 49 -8.90 10.37 14.21
CA LEU A 49 -8.43 10.33 15.60
C LEU A 49 -8.50 11.69 16.30
N ARG A 50 -8.78 12.77 15.55
CA ARG A 50 -9.02 14.10 16.11
C ARG A 50 -10.48 14.32 16.53
N GLU A 51 -11.30 13.28 16.46
CA GLU A 51 -12.69 13.28 16.87
C GLU A 51 -12.88 12.16 17.92
N GLN A 52 -13.24 12.53 19.15
CA GLN A 52 -13.35 11.57 20.26
C GLN A 52 -14.32 10.43 19.95
N SER A 53 -15.43 10.74 19.26
CA SER A 53 -16.42 9.75 18.84
C SER A 53 -15.88 8.66 17.92
N CYS A 54 -14.73 8.88 17.25
CA CYS A 54 -14.08 7.81 16.49
C CYS A 54 -13.64 6.67 17.41
N SER A 55 -13.05 6.98 18.56
CA SER A 55 -12.58 5.98 19.52
C SER A 55 -13.75 5.29 20.22
N GLU A 56 -14.82 6.02 20.50
CA GLU A 56 -16.06 5.49 21.09
C GLU A 56 -16.71 4.46 20.15
N VAL A 57 -16.87 4.80 18.86
CA VAL A 57 -17.42 3.87 17.86
C VAL A 57 -16.59 2.58 17.75
N ILE A 58 -15.26 2.67 17.85
CA ILE A 58 -14.39 1.49 17.85
C ILE A 58 -14.65 0.64 19.09
N LYS A 59 -14.64 1.24 20.29
CA LYS A 59 -14.88 0.53 21.56
C LYS A 59 -16.24 -0.14 21.60
N GLU A 60 -17.31 0.60 21.32
CA GLU A 60 -18.69 0.09 21.31
C GLU A 60 -18.86 -1.07 20.31
N THR A 61 -18.25 -0.93 19.13
CA THR A 61 -18.29 -2.00 18.12
C THR A 61 -17.61 -3.26 18.65
N TRP A 62 -16.44 -3.13 19.29
CA TRP A 62 -15.71 -4.27 19.83
C TRP A 62 -16.47 -4.93 20.99
N GLU A 63 -16.91 -4.16 21.98
CA GLU A 63 -17.69 -4.66 23.12
C GLU A 63 -18.96 -5.40 22.67
N LYS A 64 -19.72 -4.81 21.74
CA LYS A 64 -20.94 -5.42 21.20
C LYS A 64 -20.68 -6.75 20.50
N ASN A 65 -19.55 -6.90 19.81
CA ASN A 65 -19.21 -8.12 19.11
C ASN A 65 -18.70 -9.22 20.06
N LEU A 66 -17.89 -8.84 21.06
CA LEU A 66 -17.39 -9.77 22.08
C LEU A 66 -18.54 -10.31 22.96
N ASN A 67 -19.48 -9.46 23.36
CA ASN A 67 -20.60 -9.84 24.22
C ASN A 67 -21.63 -10.75 23.53
N ARG A 68 -21.66 -10.78 22.20
CA ARG A 68 -22.59 -11.62 21.42
C ARG A 68 -22.12 -13.07 21.25
N GLY A 69 -20.98 -13.46 21.85
CA GLY A 69 -20.44 -14.82 21.78
C GLY A 69 -20.05 -15.29 20.37
N GLY A 70 -20.04 -14.39 19.39
CA GLY A 70 -19.98 -14.74 17.96
C GLY A 70 -18.73 -14.28 17.20
N ALA A 71 -17.80 -13.54 17.83
CA ALA A 71 -16.66 -12.95 17.12
C ALA A 71 -15.38 -12.93 17.97
N ASP A 72 -14.83 -14.11 18.27
CA ASP A 72 -13.45 -14.20 18.77
C ASP A 72 -12.40 -14.06 17.66
N ASN A 73 -12.81 -14.11 16.39
CA ASN A 73 -11.91 -13.92 15.26
C ASN A 73 -11.66 -12.42 14.99
N LEU A 74 -10.38 -12.03 15.01
CA LEU A 74 -9.88 -10.69 14.72
C LEU A 74 -10.34 -10.16 13.35
N THR A 75 -10.35 -10.98 12.30
CA THR A 75 -10.71 -10.54 10.94
C THR A 75 -12.15 -10.05 10.85
N LEU A 76 -13.07 -10.77 11.50
CA LEU A 76 -14.47 -10.37 11.62
C LEU A 76 -14.63 -9.08 12.45
N LEU A 77 -13.91 -8.95 13.57
CA LEU A 77 -13.91 -7.73 14.38
C LEU A 77 -13.45 -6.52 13.58
N LEU A 78 -12.36 -6.65 12.81
CA LEU A 78 -11.85 -5.59 11.93
C LEU A 78 -12.85 -5.25 10.81
N LYS A 79 -13.50 -6.25 10.22
CA LYS A 79 -14.54 -6.07 9.20
C LYS A 79 -15.75 -5.31 9.76
N ASN A 80 -16.24 -5.67 10.94
CA ASN A 80 -17.34 -5.00 11.60
C ASN A 80 -16.97 -3.56 12.00
N THR A 81 -15.74 -3.35 12.50
CA THR A 81 -15.19 -2.02 12.79
C THR A 81 -15.14 -1.15 11.54
N LYS A 82 -14.69 -1.69 10.40
CA LYS A 82 -14.71 -1.00 9.11
C LYS A 82 -16.12 -0.55 8.73
N HIS A 83 -17.13 -1.42 8.87
CA HIS A 83 -18.52 -1.06 8.56
C HIS A 83 -19.06 0.03 9.50
N ALA A 84 -18.81 -0.07 10.80
CA ALA A 84 -19.21 0.94 11.78
C ALA A 84 -18.58 2.30 11.48
N LEU A 85 -17.26 2.33 11.22
CA LEU A 85 -16.54 3.56 10.85
C LEU A 85 -17.02 4.14 9.51
N GLN A 86 -17.43 3.31 8.55
CA GLN A 86 -18.03 3.80 7.30
C GLN A 86 -19.38 4.50 7.54
N GLY A 87 -20.21 3.96 8.45
CA GLY A 87 -21.47 4.57 8.88
C GLY A 87 -21.21 5.88 9.62
N TRP A 88 -20.38 5.84 10.66
CA TRP A 88 -19.97 7.00 11.45
C TRP A 88 -19.33 8.10 10.58
N ARG A 89 -18.51 7.75 9.60
CA ARG A 89 -17.93 8.73 8.67
C ARG A 89 -19.01 9.52 7.94
N LYS A 90 -20.09 8.86 7.50
CA LYS A 90 -21.17 9.51 6.75
C LYS A 90 -22.07 10.36 7.64
N GLN A 91 -22.35 9.90 8.85
CA GLN A 91 -23.37 10.50 9.73
C GLN A 91 -22.76 11.43 10.79
N GLY A 92 -21.62 11.08 11.38
CA GLY A 92 -20.95 11.83 12.44
C GLY A 92 -19.79 12.70 11.95
N PHE A 93 -18.78 12.10 11.30
CA PHE A 93 -17.59 12.85 10.87
C PHE A 93 -17.90 13.85 9.74
N GLY A 94 -18.71 13.46 8.75
CA GLY A 94 -19.16 14.33 7.67
C GLY A 94 -18.08 14.70 6.65
N ASP A 95 -18.39 15.70 5.82
CA ASP A 95 -17.50 16.24 4.79
C ASP A 95 -16.75 17.47 5.32
N VAL A 96 -15.42 17.35 5.43
CA VAL A 96 -14.53 18.41 5.96
C VAL A 96 -14.58 19.67 5.09
N ASP A 97 -14.62 19.52 3.76
CA ASP A 97 -14.62 20.67 2.86
C ASP A 97 -15.98 21.38 2.87
N ALA A 98 -17.08 20.65 3.11
CA ALA A 98 -18.39 21.25 3.34
C ALA A 98 -18.44 22.01 4.68
N LYS A 99 -17.90 21.42 5.75
CA LYS A 99 -17.81 22.06 7.08
C LYS A 99 -16.97 23.34 7.03
N LEU A 100 -15.83 23.32 6.35
CA LEU A 100 -14.98 24.48 6.17
C LEU A 100 -15.72 25.63 5.49
N ARG A 101 -16.41 25.37 4.37
CA ARG A 101 -17.21 26.39 3.66
C ARG A 101 -18.26 27.04 4.57
N ILE A 102 -19.03 26.23 5.29
CA ILE A 102 -20.06 26.73 6.22
C ILE A 102 -19.44 27.61 7.32
N LEU A 103 -18.30 27.21 7.87
CA LEU A 103 -17.62 27.98 8.91
C LEU A 103 -16.99 29.27 8.37
N GLU A 104 -16.41 29.24 7.17
CA GLU A 104 -15.86 30.41 6.49
C GLU A 104 -16.95 31.43 6.15
N ASP A 105 -18.09 30.98 5.62
CA ASP A 105 -19.27 31.82 5.36
C ASP A 105 -19.78 32.45 6.66
N ARG A 106 -19.84 31.68 7.76
CA ARG A 106 -20.23 32.20 9.08
C ARG A 106 -19.24 33.23 9.60
N LEU A 107 -17.93 32.99 9.45
CA LEU A 107 -16.89 33.93 9.86
C LEU A 107 -17.00 35.25 9.09
N MET A 108 -17.18 35.18 7.76
CA MET A 108 -17.39 36.36 6.92
C MET A 108 -18.63 37.14 7.34
N TRP A 109 -19.73 36.43 7.64
CA TRP A 109 -20.95 37.07 8.12
C TRP A 109 -20.72 37.80 9.45
N ILE A 110 -20.06 37.15 10.42
CA ILE A 110 -19.74 37.75 11.74
C ILE A 110 -18.90 39.03 11.56
N GLN A 111 -17.85 38.96 10.75
CA GLN A 111 -16.94 40.09 10.50
C GLN A 111 -17.59 41.23 9.69
N SER A 112 -18.72 40.98 9.04
CA SER A 112 -19.52 42.02 8.37
C SER A 112 -20.50 42.74 9.29
N GLN A 113 -20.71 42.25 10.53
CA GLN A 113 -21.58 42.89 11.50
C GLN A 113 -20.89 44.07 12.18
N LYS A 114 -21.68 45.00 12.72
CA LYS A 114 -21.17 46.09 13.57
C LYS A 114 -20.62 45.53 14.89
N ASP A 115 -19.66 46.24 15.47
CA ASP A 115 -18.98 45.86 16.72
C ASP A 115 -19.99 45.53 17.83
N PHE A 116 -20.03 44.25 18.23
CA PHE A 116 -20.93 43.71 19.24
C PHE A 116 -20.25 42.56 19.98
N GLU A 117 -20.27 42.61 21.31
CA GLU A 117 -19.43 41.74 22.14
C GLU A 117 -19.74 40.24 22.00
N PRO A 118 -21.00 39.78 21.92
CA PRO A 118 -21.32 38.37 21.62
C PRO A 118 -20.73 37.86 20.30
N TRP A 119 -20.62 38.71 19.27
CA TRP A 119 -20.03 38.32 18.00
C TRP A 119 -18.53 38.06 18.11
N LYS A 120 -17.80 38.78 18.96
CA LYS A 120 -16.36 38.54 19.18
C LYS A 120 -16.09 37.17 19.80
N ASN A 121 -16.91 36.77 20.77
CA ASN A 121 -16.83 35.44 21.38
C ASN A 121 -17.15 34.33 20.38
N GLU A 122 -18.20 34.52 19.56
CA GLU A 122 -18.52 33.57 18.50
C GLU A 122 -17.41 33.52 17.43
N GLU A 123 -16.84 34.66 17.04
CA GLU A 123 -15.76 34.75 16.06
C GLU A 123 -14.56 33.89 16.51
N LEU A 124 -14.14 34.02 17.77
CA LEU A 124 -13.05 33.23 18.32
C LEU A 124 -13.33 31.72 18.22
N LEU A 125 -14.54 31.29 18.58
CA LEU A 125 -14.95 29.89 18.50
C LEU A 125 -15.00 29.37 17.06
N VAL A 126 -15.51 30.18 16.12
CA VAL A 126 -15.56 29.83 14.69
C VAL A 126 -14.14 29.71 14.14
N ARG A 127 -13.24 30.65 14.45
CA ARG A 127 -11.83 30.60 14.03
C ARG A 127 -11.09 29.37 14.58
N GLN A 128 -11.37 28.98 15.82
CA GLN A 128 -10.84 27.74 16.40
C GLN A 128 -11.35 26.50 15.66
N LYS A 129 -12.66 26.43 15.38
CA LYS A 129 -13.27 25.33 14.60
C LYS A 129 -12.69 25.25 13.19
N ILE A 130 -12.54 26.38 12.50
CA ILE A 130 -11.89 26.46 11.19
C ILE A 130 -10.49 25.88 11.27
N THR A 131 -9.67 26.35 12.22
CA THR A 131 -8.29 25.87 12.40
C THR A 131 -8.22 24.35 12.60
N GLU A 132 -9.16 23.78 13.34
CA GLU A 132 -9.24 22.34 13.57
C GLU A 132 -9.66 21.57 12.30
N GLU A 133 -10.65 22.05 11.56
CA GLU A 133 -11.05 21.45 10.27
C GLU A 133 -9.94 21.55 9.21
N TRP A 134 -9.17 22.64 9.20
CA TRP A 134 -7.97 22.76 8.36
C TRP A 134 -6.92 21.70 8.70
N LYS A 135 -6.68 21.42 9.99
CA LYS A 135 -5.79 20.32 10.41
C LYS A 135 -6.29 18.97 9.92
N ARG A 136 -7.60 18.71 10.03
CA ARG A 136 -8.23 17.47 9.52
C ARG A 136 -8.06 17.32 8.02
N SER A 137 -8.37 18.38 7.26
CA SER A 137 -8.20 18.42 5.81
C SER A 137 -6.74 18.14 5.43
N LYS A 138 -5.78 18.83 6.07
CA LYS A 138 -4.34 18.63 5.84
C LYS A 138 -3.91 17.18 6.07
N LEU A 139 -4.37 16.52 7.13
CA LEU A 139 -4.04 15.12 7.40
C LEU A 139 -4.61 14.17 6.33
N ILE A 140 -5.85 14.39 5.89
CA ILE A 140 -6.47 13.62 4.81
C ILE A 140 -5.66 13.77 3.51
N TRP A 141 -5.36 15.01 3.12
CA TRP A 141 -4.60 15.29 1.89
C TRP A 141 -3.15 14.77 1.96
N LYS A 142 -2.51 14.85 3.12
CA LYS A 142 -1.18 14.25 3.35
C LYS A 142 -1.20 12.73 3.16
N GLN A 143 -2.21 12.05 3.72
CA GLN A 143 -2.37 10.60 3.53
C GLN A 143 -2.70 10.22 2.07
N GLN A 144 -3.44 11.06 1.34
CA GLN A 144 -3.84 10.80 -0.06
C GLN A 144 -2.73 11.09 -1.08
N SER A 145 -1.93 12.12 -0.86
CA SER A 145 -0.84 12.55 -1.76
C SER A 145 0.40 11.66 -1.66
N TRP A 146 0.59 10.97 -0.53
CA TRP A 146 1.76 10.12 -0.25
C TRP A 146 3.11 10.88 -0.26
N GLU A 147 3.09 12.20 -0.15
CA GLU A 147 4.30 13.02 -0.04
C GLU A 147 4.81 13.07 1.40
N LEU A 148 6.08 12.70 1.59
CA LEU A 148 6.76 12.71 2.89
C LEU A 148 7.46 14.05 3.15
N TRP A 149 7.85 14.78 2.10
CA TRP A 149 8.65 16.00 2.17
C TRP A 149 7.79 17.22 1.90
N LEU A 150 7.46 17.95 2.95
CA LEU A 150 6.95 19.32 2.87
C LEU A 150 8.16 20.25 2.72
N MET A 151 8.53 20.58 1.47
CA MET A 151 9.56 21.60 1.21
C MET A 151 9.07 23.01 1.53
N HIS A 152 7.75 23.23 1.64
CA HIS A 152 7.18 24.53 1.99
C HIS A 152 6.09 24.39 3.06
N GLY A 153 6.22 25.22 4.09
CA GLY A 153 5.38 25.25 5.28
C GLY A 153 3.90 25.52 5.01
N ASP A 154 3.14 25.50 6.11
CA ASP A 154 1.69 25.57 6.22
C ASP A 154 0.96 26.33 5.09
N ARG A 155 0.07 25.61 4.37
CA ARG A 155 -1.18 26.06 3.70
C ARG A 155 -1.45 25.51 2.30
N ASN A 156 -0.61 24.64 1.74
CA ASN A 156 -0.78 24.27 0.33
C ASN A 156 -1.58 22.98 0.08
N SER A 157 -2.90 22.98 0.36
CA SER A 157 -3.82 21.92 -0.10
C SER A 157 -3.84 21.81 -1.63
N LYS A 158 -3.64 22.92 -2.35
CA LYS A 158 -3.55 22.94 -3.84
C LYS A 158 -2.38 22.12 -4.36
N PHE A 159 -1.24 22.13 -3.68
CA PHE A 159 -0.07 21.31 -4.03
C PHE A 159 -0.37 19.83 -3.87
N PHE A 160 -0.92 19.42 -2.72
CA PHE A 160 -1.34 18.03 -2.51
C PHE A 160 -2.41 17.59 -3.51
N HIS A 161 -3.34 18.49 -3.85
CA HIS A 161 -4.36 18.26 -4.87
C HIS A 161 -3.71 18.02 -6.24
N ALA A 162 -2.86 18.95 -6.70
CA ALA A 162 -2.15 18.85 -7.97
C ALA A 162 -1.28 17.59 -8.05
N SER A 163 -0.49 17.29 -7.02
CA SER A 163 0.34 16.10 -6.92
C SER A 163 -0.51 14.82 -6.98
N THR A 164 -1.64 14.79 -6.27
CA THR A 164 -2.60 13.68 -6.32
C THR A 164 -3.17 13.50 -7.73
N MET A 165 -3.50 14.57 -8.44
CA MET A 165 -4.03 14.49 -9.81
C MET A 165 -2.98 14.02 -10.82
N VAL A 166 -1.76 14.55 -10.75
CA VAL A 166 -0.63 14.10 -11.59
C VAL A 166 -0.39 12.61 -11.38
N ARG A 167 -0.35 12.15 -10.12
CA ARG A 167 -0.18 10.74 -9.78
C ARG A 167 -1.35 9.88 -10.26
N ARG A 168 -2.60 10.35 -10.12
CA ARG A 168 -3.79 9.67 -10.65
C ARG A 168 -3.71 9.51 -12.17
N LYS A 169 -3.29 10.55 -12.89
CA LYS A 169 -3.15 10.51 -14.36
C LYS A 169 -2.04 9.56 -14.80
N ARG A 170 -0.88 9.60 -14.14
CA ARG A 170 0.25 8.69 -14.41
C ARG A 170 -0.08 7.22 -14.11
N ASN A 171 -0.84 6.97 -13.06
CA ASN A 171 -1.21 5.61 -12.64
C ASN A 171 -2.49 5.10 -13.30
N HIS A 172 -3.19 5.93 -14.09
CA HIS A 172 -4.39 5.50 -14.78
C HIS A 172 -4.00 4.58 -15.93
N ILE A 173 -4.58 3.37 -15.94
CA ILE A 173 -4.40 2.41 -17.02
C ILE A 173 -5.39 2.79 -18.12
N TRP A 174 -4.93 3.52 -19.13
CA TRP A 174 -5.78 4.02 -20.21
C TRP A 174 -6.29 2.88 -21.11
N ALA A 175 -5.38 2.00 -21.53
CA ALA A 175 -5.68 0.85 -22.36
C ALA A 175 -4.76 -0.32 -22.02
N LEU A 176 -5.17 -1.54 -22.38
CA LEU A 176 -4.35 -2.74 -22.33
C LEU A 176 -4.52 -3.52 -23.63
N HIS A 177 -3.47 -4.16 -24.11
CA HIS A 177 -3.56 -5.16 -25.17
C HIS A 177 -3.93 -6.52 -24.58
N ASP A 178 -4.86 -7.22 -25.23
CA ASP A 178 -5.12 -8.63 -24.96
C ASP A 178 -4.06 -9.54 -25.63
N LYS A 179 -4.18 -10.85 -25.42
CA LYS A 179 -3.28 -11.87 -25.98
C LYS A 179 -3.26 -11.91 -27.50
N ASP A 180 -4.34 -11.44 -28.15
CA ASP A 180 -4.45 -11.37 -29.61
C ASP A 180 -3.92 -10.03 -30.16
N GLY A 181 -3.34 -9.19 -29.30
CA GLY A 181 -2.83 -7.86 -29.67
C GLY A 181 -3.93 -6.82 -29.90
N ARG A 182 -5.18 -7.07 -29.47
CA ARG A 182 -6.26 -6.07 -29.58
C ARG A 182 -6.24 -5.13 -28.40
N ARG A 183 -6.29 -3.83 -28.69
CA ARG A 183 -6.30 -2.76 -27.68
C ARG A 183 -7.69 -2.64 -27.04
N LYS A 184 -7.74 -2.74 -25.71
CA LYS A 184 -8.96 -2.65 -24.88
C LYS A 184 -8.89 -1.42 -23.99
N GLU A 185 -9.88 -0.54 -24.12
CA GLU A 185 -9.99 0.68 -23.31
C GLU A 185 -11.04 0.55 -22.19
N HIS A 186 -12.03 -0.33 -22.37
CA HIS A 186 -13.14 -0.46 -21.43
C HIS A 186 -12.70 -1.11 -20.11
N GLU A 187 -13.09 -0.53 -18.97
CA GLU A 187 -12.67 -0.97 -17.63
C GLU A 187 -12.91 -2.46 -17.37
N ARG A 188 -14.05 -2.98 -17.84
CA ARG A 188 -14.39 -4.41 -17.68
C ARG A 188 -13.45 -5.32 -18.47
N GLU A 189 -13.08 -4.94 -19.68
CA GLU A 189 -12.16 -5.73 -20.52
C GLU A 189 -10.74 -5.68 -19.96
N LYS A 190 -10.29 -4.49 -19.54
CA LYS A 190 -9.01 -4.34 -18.81
C LYS A 190 -8.98 -5.21 -17.55
N GLY A 191 -10.08 -5.23 -16.80
CA GLY A 191 -10.24 -6.09 -15.62
C GLY A 191 -10.07 -7.58 -15.94
N TYR A 192 -10.69 -8.08 -17.02
CA TYR A 192 -10.54 -9.47 -17.45
C TYR A 192 -9.10 -9.80 -17.87
N ILE A 193 -8.44 -8.93 -18.63
CA ILE A 193 -7.03 -9.12 -19.04
C ILE A 193 -6.13 -9.24 -17.79
N LEU A 194 -6.32 -8.36 -16.81
CA LEU A 194 -5.53 -8.36 -15.58
C LEU A 194 -5.81 -9.62 -14.74
N MET A 195 -7.09 -10.00 -14.61
CA MET A 195 -7.49 -11.17 -13.83
C MET A 195 -6.90 -12.45 -14.44
N ASP A 196 -7.07 -12.66 -15.74
CA ASP A 196 -6.50 -13.82 -16.45
C ASP A 196 -4.97 -13.87 -16.28
N PHE A 197 -4.27 -12.76 -16.53
CA PHE A 197 -2.82 -12.69 -16.40
C PHE A 197 -2.32 -13.04 -14.99
N PHE A 198 -2.90 -12.43 -13.95
CA PHE A 198 -2.44 -12.65 -12.56
C PHE A 198 -2.91 -13.98 -11.98
N SER A 199 -4.07 -14.49 -12.40
CA SER A 199 -4.48 -15.85 -12.07
C SER A 199 -3.49 -16.87 -12.66
N ASN A 200 -3.05 -16.70 -13.91
CA ASN A 200 -2.05 -17.58 -14.49
C ASN A 200 -0.65 -17.39 -13.86
N LEU A 201 -0.30 -16.18 -13.43
CA LEU A 201 1.01 -15.89 -12.85
C LEU A 201 1.17 -16.41 -11.41
N PHE A 202 0.12 -16.32 -10.59
CA PHE A 202 0.17 -16.64 -9.16
C PHE A 202 -0.36 -18.03 -8.81
N ASN A 203 -0.78 -18.81 -9.80
CA ASN A 203 -1.07 -20.22 -9.61
C ASN A 203 0.14 -21.07 -9.96
N SER A 204 0.25 -22.17 -9.23
CA SER A 204 1.25 -23.21 -9.40
C SER A 204 1.26 -23.75 -10.83
N SER A 205 2.45 -23.88 -11.41
CA SER A 205 2.69 -24.62 -12.64
C SER A 205 2.88 -26.12 -12.40
N ASN A 206 2.95 -26.53 -11.12
CA ASN A 206 3.26 -27.88 -10.64
C ASN A 206 4.55 -28.43 -11.26
N PRO A 207 5.70 -27.74 -11.10
CA PRO A 207 6.96 -28.18 -11.64
C PRO A 207 7.44 -29.43 -10.89
N GLU A 208 8.02 -30.36 -11.63
CA GLU A 208 8.74 -31.49 -11.04
C GLU A 208 10.12 -31.01 -10.60
N VAL A 209 10.45 -31.24 -9.32
CA VAL A 209 11.79 -30.97 -8.79
C VAL A 209 12.71 -32.12 -9.18
N PRO A 210 13.78 -31.89 -9.96
CA PRO A 210 14.69 -32.96 -10.35
C PRO A 210 15.38 -33.60 -9.13
N GLU A 211 15.45 -34.93 -9.08
CA GLU A 211 16.15 -35.67 -8.01
C GLU A 211 17.61 -35.23 -7.85
N ALA A 212 18.26 -34.80 -8.94
CA ALA A 212 19.63 -34.28 -8.93
C ALA A 212 19.82 -33.02 -8.06
N LEU A 213 18.74 -32.35 -7.64
CA LEU A 213 18.78 -31.20 -6.73
C LEU A 213 18.68 -31.60 -5.24
N GLU A 214 18.36 -32.86 -4.93
CA GLU A 214 18.32 -33.33 -3.55
C GLU A 214 19.72 -33.39 -2.93
N GLY A 215 19.83 -33.06 -1.64
CA GLY A 215 21.08 -33.14 -0.89
C GLY A 215 22.14 -32.07 -1.24
N LEU A 216 21.86 -31.14 -2.15
CA LEU A 216 22.78 -30.05 -2.52
C LEU A 216 23.03 -29.03 -1.39
N ILE A 217 22.14 -28.99 -0.39
CA ILE A 217 22.21 -28.06 0.73
C ILE A 217 22.38 -28.86 2.03
N THR A 218 23.48 -28.60 2.74
CA THR A 218 23.70 -29.20 4.07
C THR A 218 22.90 -28.44 5.13
N PRO A 219 22.17 -29.13 6.02
CA PRO A 219 21.53 -28.48 7.17
C PRO A 219 22.56 -27.81 8.09
N THR A 220 22.40 -26.52 8.33
CA THR A 220 23.33 -25.72 9.17
C THR A 220 22.70 -25.11 10.42
N ILE A 221 21.37 -25.24 10.58
CA ILE A 221 20.61 -24.64 11.68
C ILE A 221 20.63 -25.61 12.87
N SER A 222 21.08 -25.14 14.04
CA SER A 222 21.10 -25.96 15.26
C SER A 222 19.69 -26.17 15.83
N MET A 223 19.55 -27.14 16.74
CA MET A 223 18.28 -27.38 17.41
C MET A 223 17.85 -26.16 18.23
N GLU A 224 18.76 -25.50 18.94
CA GLU A 224 18.49 -24.28 19.72
C GLU A 224 18.06 -23.12 18.83
N GLU A 225 18.70 -22.95 17.67
CA GLU A 225 18.31 -21.94 16.69
C GLU A 225 16.91 -22.21 16.16
N ASN A 226 16.62 -23.47 15.79
CA ASN A 226 15.31 -23.86 15.30
C ASN A 226 14.21 -23.62 16.36
N MET A 227 14.48 -23.95 17.63
CA MET A 227 13.58 -23.64 18.75
C MET A 227 13.35 -22.13 18.90
N SER A 228 14.39 -21.31 18.76
CA SER A 228 14.29 -19.84 18.83
C SER A 228 13.48 -19.25 17.66
N LEU A 229 13.74 -19.71 16.43
CA LEU A 229 13.04 -19.25 15.23
C LEU A 229 11.53 -19.54 15.31
N CYS A 230 11.17 -20.71 15.83
CA CYS A 230 9.80 -21.20 15.92
C CYS A 230 9.06 -20.80 17.21
N ALA A 231 9.73 -20.12 18.16
CA ALA A 231 9.14 -19.76 19.45
C ALA A 231 7.85 -18.92 19.32
N ILE A 232 6.86 -19.10 20.19
CA ILE A 232 5.67 -18.25 20.13
C ILE A 232 6.04 -16.84 20.62
N PRO A 233 5.81 -15.76 19.84
CA PRO A 233 6.18 -14.41 20.26
C PRO A 233 5.36 -13.93 21.46
N SER A 234 6.00 -13.17 22.35
CA SER A 234 5.32 -12.60 23.52
C SER A 234 4.41 -11.44 23.10
N GLY A 235 3.41 -11.13 23.93
CA GLY A 235 2.56 -9.95 23.72
C GLY A 235 3.36 -8.65 23.64
N GLU A 236 4.44 -8.54 24.43
CA GLU A 236 5.36 -7.41 24.42
C GLU A 236 6.17 -7.32 23.11
N GLU A 237 6.67 -8.45 22.61
CA GLU A 237 7.36 -8.52 21.31
C GLU A 237 6.44 -8.02 20.19
N ILE A 238 5.19 -8.51 20.18
CA ILE A 238 4.17 -8.12 19.19
C ILE A 238 3.85 -6.63 19.30
N ARG A 239 3.59 -6.13 20.50
CA ARG A 239 3.32 -4.71 20.75
C ARG A 239 4.50 -3.85 20.28
N LYS A 240 5.73 -4.24 20.61
CA LYS A 240 6.94 -3.54 20.16
C LYS A 240 6.98 -3.42 18.62
N GLN A 241 6.66 -4.49 17.88
CA GLN A 241 6.63 -4.42 16.41
C GLN A 241 5.59 -3.42 15.88
N VAL A 242 4.39 -3.42 16.46
CA VAL A 242 3.31 -2.49 16.08
C VAL A 242 3.76 -1.03 16.26
N PHE A 243 4.42 -0.73 17.37
CA PHE A 243 4.83 0.63 17.72
C PHE A 243 6.09 1.10 16.98
N GLN A 244 6.95 0.20 16.49
CA GLN A 244 8.20 0.53 15.79
C GLN A 244 8.09 0.82 14.28
N MET A 245 7.05 0.35 13.58
CA MET A 245 6.94 0.52 12.13
C MET A 245 6.67 1.99 11.69
N HIS A 246 6.32 2.27 10.43
CA HIS A 246 5.89 3.63 10.00
C HIS A 246 4.36 3.77 10.10
N PRO A 247 3.78 4.89 10.61
CA PRO A 247 2.34 4.99 10.92
C PRO A 247 1.44 4.94 9.69
N LEU A 248 1.87 5.56 8.59
CA LEU A 248 0.99 5.83 7.46
C LEU A 248 1.48 5.13 6.18
N LYS A 249 1.50 3.79 6.18
CA LYS A 249 1.70 2.98 4.96
C LYS A 249 0.35 2.49 4.43
N ALA A 250 0.29 2.11 3.15
CA ALA A 250 -0.94 1.56 2.57
C ALA A 250 -1.48 0.39 3.41
N PRO A 251 -2.77 0.44 3.79
CA PRO A 251 -3.43 -0.70 4.38
C PRO A 251 -3.77 -1.75 3.31
N GLY A 252 -4.13 -2.95 3.78
CA GLY A 252 -4.69 -4.00 2.93
C GLY A 252 -6.20 -3.84 2.74
N PRO A 253 -6.89 -4.92 2.36
CA PRO A 253 -8.34 -4.95 2.16
C PRO A 253 -9.21 -4.54 3.36
N ASP A 254 -8.71 -4.75 4.58
CA ASP A 254 -9.34 -4.27 5.81
C ASP A 254 -9.37 -2.73 5.92
N GLY A 255 -8.50 -2.04 5.18
CA GLY A 255 -8.33 -0.58 5.21
C GLY A 255 -7.71 -0.05 6.51
N MET A 256 -7.24 -0.92 7.40
CA MET A 256 -6.64 -0.57 8.68
C MET A 256 -5.11 -0.49 8.52
N SER A 257 -4.57 0.70 8.71
CA SER A 257 -3.12 0.90 8.73
C SER A 257 -2.62 0.90 10.16
N ARG A 258 -1.30 0.90 10.34
CA ARG A 258 -0.68 0.90 11.67
C ARG A 258 -1.22 1.96 12.62
N ILE A 259 -1.54 3.15 12.11
CA ILE A 259 -2.04 4.24 12.97
C ILE A 259 -3.29 3.82 13.74
N PHE A 260 -4.19 3.04 13.13
CA PHE A 260 -5.38 2.47 13.77
C PHE A 260 -4.99 1.54 14.92
N PHE A 261 -4.12 0.56 14.67
CA PHE A 261 -3.70 -0.40 15.70
C PHE A 261 -2.94 0.28 16.85
N ARG A 262 -2.15 1.31 16.54
CA ARG A 262 -1.44 2.09 17.57
C ARG A 262 -2.39 2.94 18.41
N SER A 263 -3.35 3.63 17.80
CA SER A 263 -4.27 4.52 18.50
C SER A 263 -5.33 3.78 19.30
N SER A 264 -5.71 2.59 18.87
CA SER A 264 -6.78 1.79 19.46
C SER A 264 -6.25 0.53 20.15
N TRP A 265 -4.96 0.50 20.50
CA TRP A 265 -4.31 -0.71 21.03
C TRP A 265 -5.00 -1.24 22.29
N ASP A 266 -5.44 -0.36 23.18
CA ASP A 266 -6.09 -0.76 24.43
C ASP A 266 -7.42 -1.48 24.19
N THR A 267 -8.00 -1.34 22.99
CA THR A 267 -9.23 -2.03 22.58
C THR A 267 -8.91 -3.26 21.72
N VAL A 268 -7.97 -3.14 20.78
CA VAL A 268 -7.75 -4.17 19.75
C VAL A 268 -6.58 -5.11 20.03
N GLY A 269 -5.69 -4.72 20.95
CA GLY A 269 -4.37 -5.31 21.16
C GLY A 269 -4.42 -6.78 21.56
N ASP A 270 -5.30 -7.15 22.47
CA ASP A 270 -5.39 -8.53 22.98
C ASP A 270 -5.75 -9.52 21.87
N LYS A 271 -6.74 -9.19 21.04
CA LYS A 271 -7.12 -10.04 19.90
C LYS A 271 -6.05 -10.06 18.81
N VAL A 272 -5.30 -8.97 18.63
CA VAL A 272 -4.12 -8.95 17.73
C VAL A 272 -3.03 -9.89 18.23
N ILE A 273 -2.73 -9.87 19.53
CA ILE A 273 -1.75 -10.75 20.16
C ILE A 273 -2.17 -12.21 20.00
N ILE A 274 -3.40 -12.54 20.37
CA ILE A 274 -3.94 -13.91 20.27
C ILE A 274 -3.84 -14.41 18.82
N CYS A 275 -4.31 -13.62 17.85
CA CYS A 275 -4.28 -13.99 16.44
C CYS A 275 -2.86 -14.29 15.93
N ILE A 276 -1.88 -13.45 16.28
CA ILE A 276 -0.48 -13.66 15.87
C ILE A 276 0.11 -14.88 16.57
N GLN A 277 -0.14 -15.06 17.87
CA GLN A 277 0.35 -16.25 18.58
C GLN A 277 -0.26 -17.55 18.06
N GLU A 278 -1.54 -17.55 17.69
CA GLU A 278 -2.20 -18.70 17.07
C GLU A 278 -1.54 -19.09 15.74
N PHE A 279 -1.13 -18.11 14.92
CA PHE A 279 -0.34 -18.40 13.72
C PHE A 279 0.96 -19.14 14.05
N PHE A 280 1.73 -18.68 15.05
CA PHE A 280 2.98 -19.33 15.46
C PHE A 280 2.77 -20.69 16.16
N ARG A 281 1.60 -20.93 16.77
CA ARG A 281 1.23 -22.23 17.35
C ARG A 281 0.83 -23.25 16.29
N ARG A 282 0.01 -22.84 15.31
CA ARG A 282 -0.63 -23.75 14.35
C ARG A 282 0.09 -23.84 13.02
N GLY A 283 0.95 -22.87 12.69
CA GLY A 283 1.56 -22.73 11.37
C GLY A 283 0.56 -22.37 10.26
N ALA A 284 -0.67 -21.99 10.61
CA ALA A 284 -1.75 -21.72 9.66
C ALA A 284 -2.16 -20.25 9.73
N LEU A 285 -2.24 -19.60 8.56
CA LEU A 285 -2.67 -18.21 8.42
C LEU A 285 -4.17 -18.15 8.09
N ASP A 286 -4.90 -17.26 8.76
CA ASP A 286 -6.30 -16.98 8.41
C ASP A 286 -6.37 -16.49 6.94
N PRO A 287 -7.16 -17.15 6.05
CA PRO A 287 -7.32 -16.75 4.66
C PRO A 287 -7.73 -15.28 4.48
N ASP A 288 -8.56 -14.74 5.40
CA ASP A 288 -8.99 -13.34 5.35
C ASP A 288 -7.82 -12.37 5.63
N LEU A 289 -6.83 -12.78 6.43
CA LEU A 289 -5.59 -12.02 6.63
C LEU A 289 -4.67 -12.08 5.41
N ASN A 290 -4.69 -13.20 4.68
CA ASN A 290 -3.90 -13.39 3.47
C ASN A 290 -4.51 -12.73 2.23
N PHE A 291 -5.76 -12.29 2.30
CA PHE A 291 -6.41 -11.57 1.20
C PHE A 291 -5.72 -10.21 0.96
N ASN A 292 -5.28 -9.97 -0.28
CA ASN A 292 -4.47 -8.82 -0.67
C ASN A 292 -5.08 -8.06 -1.85
N TYR A 293 -4.89 -6.75 -1.91
CA TYR A 293 -5.10 -6.02 -3.18
C TYR A 293 -3.80 -5.96 -3.98
N ILE A 294 -3.87 -6.20 -5.28
CA ILE A 294 -2.75 -5.98 -6.19
C ILE A 294 -2.83 -4.55 -6.73
N CYS A 295 -1.83 -3.73 -6.40
CA CYS A 295 -1.67 -2.39 -6.93
C CYS A 295 -0.65 -2.42 -8.07
N LEU A 296 -1.02 -1.90 -9.24
CA LEU A 296 -0.16 -1.87 -10.42
C LEU A 296 0.57 -0.54 -10.51
N ILE A 297 1.90 -0.59 -10.52
CA ILE A 297 2.76 0.58 -10.69
C ILE A 297 3.41 0.50 -12.09
N PRO A 298 3.20 1.50 -12.97
CA PRO A 298 3.80 1.47 -14.30
C PRO A 298 5.34 1.59 -14.22
N LYS A 299 6.08 0.71 -14.91
CA LYS A 299 7.55 0.76 -15.00
C LYS A 299 8.03 1.86 -15.95
N VAL A 300 7.23 2.17 -16.97
CA VAL A 300 7.51 3.18 -18.00
C VAL A 300 6.30 4.10 -18.21
N LEU A 301 6.40 5.13 -19.04
CA LEU A 301 5.26 5.97 -19.42
C LEU A 301 4.40 5.26 -20.47
N ASN A 302 3.10 5.58 -20.52
CA ASN A 302 2.13 5.07 -21.50
C ASN A 302 2.12 3.53 -21.61
N VAL A 303 1.96 2.87 -20.47
CA VAL A 303 1.95 1.39 -20.42
C VAL A 303 0.65 0.83 -21.01
N GLU A 304 0.78 -0.02 -22.02
CA GLU A 304 -0.35 -0.73 -22.65
C GLU A 304 -0.21 -2.27 -22.61
N LYS A 305 0.83 -2.80 -21.93
CA LYS A 305 1.05 -4.24 -21.71
C LYS A 305 1.14 -4.55 -20.23
N VAL A 306 0.61 -5.70 -19.80
CA VAL A 306 0.54 -6.05 -18.38
C VAL A 306 1.93 -6.30 -17.77
N GLU A 307 2.91 -6.84 -18.52
CA GLU A 307 4.26 -7.14 -17.98
C GLU A 307 5.06 -5.88 -17.61
N LEU A 308 4.68 -4.74 -18.19
CA LEU A 308 5.29 -3.44 -17.94
C LEU A 308 4.74 -2.77 -16.67
N PHE A 309 3.82 -3.41 -15.96
CA PHE A 309 3.47 -3.06 -14.59
C PHE A 309 4.31 -3.84 -13.59
N ARG A 310 4.62 -3.19 -12.47
CA ARG A 310 5.11 -3.84 -11.26
C ARG A 310 3.89 -4.10 -10.35
N PRO A 311 3.54 -5.37 -10.07
CA PRO A 311 2.54 -5.67 -9.07
C PRO A 311 3.10 -5.37 -7.68
N ILE A 312 2.28 -4.77 -6.83
CA ILE A 312 2.58 -4.56 -5.41
C ILE A 312 1.38 -5.07 -4.61
N SER A 313 1.60 -6.10 -3.80
CA SER A 313 0.60 -6.65 -2.89
C SER A 313 0.42 -5.74 -1.67
N LEU A 314 -0.80 -5.22 -1.50
CA LEU A 314 -1.20 -4.45 -0.34
C LEU A 314 -1.79 -5.38 0.69
N CYS A 315 -0.93 -5.86 1.60
CA CYS A 315 -1.32 -6.80 2.64
C CYS A 315 -1.93 -6.12 3.87
N ASN A 316 -2.82 -6.86 4.55
CA ASN A 316 -3.35 -6.46 5.86
C ASN A 316 -2.21 -6.26 6.86
N PHE A 317 -2.40 -5.33 7.81
CA PHE A 317 -1.30 -4.94 8.70
C PHE A 317 -0.85 -6.08 9.63
N VAL A 318 -1.78 -6.93 10.08
CA VAL A 318 -1.47 -8.08 10.95
C VAL A 318 -0.50 -9.06 10.25
N LEU A 319 -0.71 -9.37 8.97
CA LEU A 319 0.21 -10.19 8.18
C LEU A 319 1.62 -9.57 8.09
N LYS A 320 1.70 -8.23 8.00
CA LYS A 320 2.99 -7.51 8.00
C LYS A 320 3.70 -7.62 9.36
N ILE A 321 2.99 -7.77 10.47
CA ILE A 321 3.61 -8.01 11.78
C ILE A 321 4.17 -9.43 11.83
N ILE A 322 3.37 -10.43 11.45
CA ILE A 322 3.78 -11.84 11.41
C ILE A 322 5.08 -12.00 10.61
N THR A 323 5.07 -11.55 9.36
CA THR A 323 6.23 -11.63 8.46
C THR A 323 7.44 -10.84 8.98
N ARG A 324 7.22 -9.72 9.68
CA ARG A 324 8.31 -8.95 10.30
C ARG A 324 8.94 -9.66 11.49
N ILE A 325 8.15 -10.34 12.33
CA ILE A 325 8.67 -11.15 13.43
C ILE A 325 9.52 -12.29 12.86
N MET A 326 8.99 -13.03 11.87
CA MET A 326 9.74 -14.09 11.18
C MET A 326 11.05 -13.56 10.58
N LEU A 327 11.00 -12.42 9.87
CA LEU A 327 12.19 -11.80 9.30
C LEU A 327 13.22 -11.42 10.36
N GLN A 328 12.81 -10.88 11.50
CA GLN A 328 13.74 -10.50 12.57
C GLN A 328 14.45 -11.70 13.18
N ARG A 329 13.77 -12.84 13.25
CA ARG A 329 14.36 -14.09 13.73
C ARG A 329 15.28 -14.72 12.68
N LEU A 330 14.84 -14.80 11.43
CA LEU A 330 15.71 -15.27 10.34
C LEU A 330 17.00 -14.45 10.24
N ARG A 331 16.93 -13.14 10.49
CA ARG A 331 18.10 -12.25 10.47
C ARG A 331 19.22 -12.69 11.41
N THR A 332 18.95 -13.35 12.53
CA THR A 332 19.99 -13.76 13.48
C THR A 332 20.86 -14.90 12.96
N ILE A 333 20.40 -15.63 11.94
CA ILE A 333 21.11 -16.77 11.35
C ILE A 333 21.47 -16.58 9.87
N MET A 334 21.13 -15.42 9.26
CA MET A 334 21.33 -15.21 7.82
C MET A 334 22.78 -15.41 7.38
N ASP A 335 23.77 -15.04 8.19
CA ASP A 335 25.18 -15.21 7.83
C ASP A 335 25.64 -16.67 7.80
N LYS A 336 24.90 -17.58 8.47
CA LYS A 336 25.15 -19.03 8.40
C LYS A 336 24.49 -19.68 7.19
N VAL A 337 23.31 -19.18 6.79
CA VAL A 337 22.49 -19.80 5.75
C VAL A 337 22.76 -19.22 4.36
N ILE A 338 23.22 -17.96 4.29
CA ILE A 338 23.43 -17.27 3.02
C ILE A 338 24.93 -17.09 2.72
N SER A 339 25.33 -17.55 1.53
CA SER A 339 26.68 -17.37 0.98
C SER A 339 27.21 -15.94 1.16
N PRO A 340 28.51 -15.76 1.52
CA PRO A 340 29.11 -14.43 1.67
C PRO A 340 29.08 -13.61 0.37
N PHE A 341 28.94 -14.25 -0.79
CA PHE A 341 28.89 -13.59 -2.10
C PHE A 341 27.52 -12.99 -2.44
N GLN A 342 26.48 -13.25 -1.65
CA GLN A 342 25.19 -12.57 -1.80
C GLN A 342 25.26 -11.20 -1.10
N SER A 343 25.25 -10.12 -1.88
CA SER A 343 25.41 -8.75 -1.35
C SER A 343 24.08 -8.01 -1.15
N ALA A 344 23.04 -8.36 -1.91
CA ALA A 344 21.76 -7.64 -1.89
C ALA A 344 20.87 -8.08 -0.72
N PHE A 345 20.17 -7.12 -0.12
CA PHE A 345 19.14 -7.31 0.92
C PHE A 345 19.62 -7.91 2.27
N ILE A 346 20.93 -8.01 2.49
CA ILE A 346 21.52 -8.48 3.75
C ILE A 346 22.13 -7.28 4.50
N PRO A 347 21.74 -7.03 5.76
CA PRO A 347 22.33 -5.97 6.57
C PRO A 347 23.85 -6.10 6.65
N GLY A 348 24.57 -4.99 6.50
CA GLY A 348 26.04 -4.97 6.59
C GLY A 348 26.76 -5.36 5.29
N ARG A 349 26.06 -5.80 4.24
CA ARG A 349 26.64 -6.09 2.92
C ARG A 349 26.35 -4.97 1.93
N TRP A 350 27.33 -4.59 1.10
CA TRP A 350 27.19 -3.48 0.18
C TRP A 350 26.95 -3.97 -1.25
N ILE A 351 25.93 -3.42 -1.91
CA ILE A 351 25.56 -3.85 -3.27
C ILE A 351 26.67 -3.60 -4.30
N ALA A 352 27.54 -2.61 -4.07
CA ALA A 352 28.66 -2.34 -4.97
C ALA A 352 29.70 -3.47 -4.97
N ASP A 353 29.77 -4.28 -3.91
CA ASP A 353 30.68 -5.43 -3.84
C ASP A 353 30.36 -6.45 -4.94
N ALA A 354 29.08 -6.64 -5.29
CA ALA A 354 28.70 -7.50 -6.43
C ALA A 354 29.16 -6.92 -7.78
N THR A 355 29.27 -5.60 -7.90
CA THR A 355 29.80 -4.96 -9.12
C THR A 355 31.30 -5.20 -9.22
N LEU A 356 32.04 -5.08 -8.12
CA LEU A 356 33.48 -5.37 -8.06
C LEU A 356 33.75 -6.86 -8.37
N LEU A 357 33.00 -7.77 -7.74
CA LEU A 357 33.08 -9.21 -8.04
C LEU A 357 32.82 -9.49 -9.53
N GLY A 358 31.82 -8.84 -10.12
CA GLY A 358 31.54 -8.96 -11.56
C GLY A 358 32.72 -8.48 -12.43
N GLN A 359 33.35 -7.36 -12.07
CA GLN A 359 34.54 -6.86 -12.77
C GLN A 359 35.72 -7.83 -12.65
N GLU A 360 35.94 -8.41 -11.47
CA GLU A 360 37.02 -9.36 -11.23
C GLU A 360 36.83 -10.66 -12.01
N VAL A 361 35.58 -11.16 -12.09
CA VAL A 361 35.23 -12.32 -12.94
C VAL A 361 35.56 -12.03 -14.41
N VAL A 362 35.15 -10.88 -14.95
CA VAL A 362 35.44 -10.49 -16.35
C VAL A 362 36.94 -10.32 -16.59
N SER A 363 37.65 -9.67 -15.67
CA SER A 363 39.10 -9.47 -15.71
C SER A 363 39.86 -10.81 -15.73
N THR A 364 39.46 -11.74 -14.85
CA THR A 364 40.05 -13.07 -14.74
C THR A 364 39.86 -13.88 -16.01
N VAL A 365 38.64 -13.87 -16.56
CA VAL A 365 38.35 -14.53 -17.85
C VAL A 365 39.22 -13.95 -18.97
N ARG A 366 39.37 -12.62 -19.03
CA ARG A 366 40.15 -11.95 -20.08
C ARG A 366 41.65 -12.24 -20.01
N LYS A 367 42.21 -12.38 -18.80
CA LYS A 367 43.64 -12.63 -18.56
C LYS A 367 44.02 -14.10 -18.64
N ASN A 368 43.05 -15.01 -18.77
CA ASN A 368 43.33 -16.44 -18.76
C ASN A 368 43.88 -16.92 -20.11
N GLU A 369 45.11 -17.43 -20.09
CA GLU A 369 45.79 -18.02 -21.26
C GLU A 369 45.83 -19.57 -21.21
N SER A 370 45.18 -20.20 -20.21
CA SER A 370 45.18 -21.66 -20.08
C SER A 370 44.38 -22.36 -21.18
N LYS A 371 44.87 -23.53 -21.61
CA LYS A 371 44.30 -24.33 -22.72
C LYS A 371 42.82 -24.73 -22.55
N GLY A 372 42.29 -24.70 -21.32
CA GLY A 372 40.89 -25.01 -21.03
C GLY A 372 39.92 -23.83 -21.11
N GLY A 373 40.42 -22.59 -21.16
CA GLY A 373 39.61 -21.37 -21.13
C GLY A 373 38.86 -21.16 -19.80
N LEU A 374 38.28 -19.97 -19.63
CA LEU A 374 37.30 -19.70 -18.56
C LEU A 374 36.04 -19.13 -19.19
N MET A 375 34.87 -19.47 -18.65
CA MET A 375 33.58 -18.95 -19.08
C MET A 375 32.85 -18.31 -17.90
N ALA A 376 32.35 -17.09 -18.10
CA ALA A 376 31.46 -16.43 -17.16
C ALA A 376 30.00 -16.62 -17.60
N ILE A 377 29.15 -17.06 -16.68
CA ILE A 377 27.72 -17.25 -16.93
C ILE A 377 26.95 -16.16 -16.17
N LYS A 378 26.11 -15.40 -16.90
CA LYS A 378 25.17 -14.45 -16.30
C LYS A 378 23.76 -15.03 -16.40
N MET A 379 23.14 -15.29 -15.26
CA MET A 379 21.77 -15.76 -15.16
C MET A 379 20.85 -14.62 -14.70
N ASP A 380 19.64 -14.55 -15.26
CA ASP A 380 18.60 -13.61 -14.83
C ASP A 380 17.27 -14.35 -14.68
N MET A 381 16.49 -13.97 -13.67
CA MET A 381 15.23 -14.63 -13.33
C MET A 381 14.05 -13.74 -13.72
N HIS A 382 13.23 -14.23 -14.64
CA HIS A 382 12.03 -13.50 -15.06
C HIS A 382 10.99 -13.50 -13.94
N LYS A 383 10.65 -12.30 -13.44
CA LYS A 383 9.66 -12.08 -12.37
C LYS A 383 9.95 -12.91 -11.11
N ALA A 384 11.18 -12.84 -10.62
CA ALA A 384 11.69 -13.64 -9.51
C ALA A 384 10.80 -13.70 -8.25
N TYR A 385 10.03 -12.64 -7.93
CA TYR A 385 9.10 -12.64 -6.78
C TYR A 385 7.70 -13.17 -7.10
N ASP A 386 7.30 -13.17 -8.37
CA ASP A 386 5.95 -13.55 -8.78
C ASP A 386 5.87 -15.01 -9.23
N ARG A 387 7.02 -15.70 -9.39
CA ARG A 387 7.16 -17.08 -9.90
C ARG A 387 7.96 -17.98 -8.96
N ILE A 388 7.92 -17.71 -7.66
CA ILE A 388 8.53 -18.60 -6.67
C ILE A 388 7.62 -19.81 -6.54
N GLU A 389 8.13 -20.99 -6.87
CA GLU A 389 7.45 -22.27 -6.76
C GLU A 389 8.46 -23.37 -6.45
#